data_AF-A0AAN4Q6F1-F1
#
_entry.id   AF-A0AAN4Q6F1-F1
#
_cell.length_a   1.000
_cell.length_b   1.000
_cell.length_c   1.000
_cell.angle_alpha   90.00
_cell.angle_beta   90.00
_cell.angle_gamma   90.00
#
_symmetry.space_group_name_H-M   'P 1'
#
loop_
_entity.id
_entity.type
_entity.pdbx_description
1 polymer ?
#
loop_
_entity_poly.entity_id
_entity_poly.type
_entity_poly.pdbx_seq_one_letter_code
_entity_poly.pdbx_strand_id
1 'polypeptide(L)'
;MRAFSGLLKPLRDESLSSWLSRMSHQHYVDSNFEKDILRLGVRDPSVNGDLDLLYKSSAFLDLFSPAQRPLILAQFGMVESNTVPPGVNDKYCRVCFQNDIRACLAPTWRKSWRMRGASVCVLHDRPVLLSKLIQRPNDLGDWGWQGFQEYLDSPLPRLDVDFALRRASPQGALANNRKLLLLTQRVQRWYQRALCQKAGQEVATGQAGRGLQFLMGLWLHQPVFKHLSPGIARAYFHASTFGYPASDVDQSLTSPQVSIDTASPREIAVAYWLIGIAYGVITQEEGNLINQITRSEVAEFPTTRLQVASATTRNYLEAGLARMLMEASESLTPEEFQSISWVFVRQLRAKDAP
;
A
#
# COMPACT_ATOMS: atom_id res chain seq x y z
N MET A 1 31.66 6.55 -17.40
CA MET A 1 30.65 6.08 -18.39
C MET A 1 29.28 6.62 -17.96
N ARG A 2 28.59 7.44 -18.76
CA ARG A 2 27.25 7.95 -18.39
C ARG A 2 26.23 6.84 -18.69
N ALA A 3 25.67 6.23 -17.65
CA ALA A 3 24.81 5.03 -17.68
C ALA A 3 23.67 5.03 -18.73
N PHE A 4 23.15 6.20 -19.08
CA PHE A 4 22.05 6.37 -20.04
C PHE A 4 22.45 7.32 -21.19
N SER A 5 23.69 7.23 -21.68
CA SER A 5 24.15 8.09 -22.79
C SER A 5 23.21 7.99 -24.00
N GLY A 6 22.75 9.12 -24.51
CA GLY A 6 21.78 9.18 -25.62
C GLY A 6 20.31 8.99 -25.21
N LEU A 7 20.03 8.72 -23.93
CA LEU A 7 18.68 8.57 -23.38
C LEU A 7 18.45 9.56 -22.24
N LEU A 8 17.17 9.80 -21.93
CA LEU A 8 16.80 10.56 -20.76
C LEU A 8 17.21 9.80 -19.49
N LYS A 9 17.88 10.48 -18.55
CA LYS A 9 18.23 9.85 -17.26
C LYS A 9 16.96 9.63 -16.43
N PRO A 10 16.74 8.42 -15.89
CA PRO A 10 15.63 8.16 -14.97
C PRO A 10 15.75 9.00 -13.69
N LEU A 11 14.61 9.44 -13.17
CA LEU A 11 14.54 10.09 -11.87
C LEU A 11 14.67 9.08 -10.74
N ARG A 12 14.89 9.61 -9.52
CA ARG A 12 14.93 8.81 -8.30
C ARG A 12 13.61 8.07 -8.10
N ASP A 13 13.70 6.75 -7.98
CA ASP A 13 12.57 5.85 -7.73
C ASP A 13 11.47 5.92 -8.81
N GLU A 14 11.79 6.42 -10.01
CA GLU A 14 10.85 6.49 -11.13
C GLU A 14 10.45 5.10 -11.63
N SER A 15 9.17 4.92 -11.98
CA SER A 15 8.68 3.70 -12.63
C SER A 15 9.10 3.64 -14.11
N LEU A 16 9.16 2.44 -14.68
CA LEU A 16 9.60 2.26 -16.06
C LEU A 16 8.59 2.87 -17.04
N SER A 17 7.29 2.68 -16.80
CA SER A 17 6.20 3.32 -17.54
C SER A 17 6.29 4.85 -17.53
N SER A 18 6.56 5.46 -16.37
CA SER A 18 6.76 6.91 -16.23
C SER A 18 7.98 7.39 -17.02
N TRP A 19 9.08 6.65 -16.96
CA TRP A 19 10.30 6.99 -17.69
C TRP A 19 10.10 6.89 -19.21
N LEU A 20 9.44 5.83 -19.69
CA LEU A 20 9.10 5.63 -21.10
C LEU A 20 8.19 6.75 -21.62
N SER A 21 7.15 7.11 -20.86
CA SER A 21 6.29 8.24 -21.15
C SER A 21 7.10 9.53 -21.32
N ARG A 22 8.02 9.84 -20.40
CA ARG A 22 8.86 11.03 -20.51
C ARG A 22 9.81 11.01 -21.70
N MET A 23 10.38 9.85 -22.04
CA MET A 23 11.19 9.73 -23.24
C MET A 23 10.40 10.08 -24.50
N SER A 24 9.13 9.64 -24.58
CA SER A 24 8.24 10.00 -25.70
C SER A 24 7.92 11.50 -25.72
N HIS A 25 7.44 12.05 -24.59
CA HIS A 25 7.08 13.48 -24.49
C HIS A 25 8.23 14.45 -24.77
N GLN A 26 9.46 14.06 -24.43
CA GLN A 26 10.66 14.86 -24.68
C GLN A 26 11.34 14.52 -26.00
N HIS A 27 10.70 13.73 -26.86
CA HIS A 27 11.17 13.34 -28.19
C HIS A 27 12.55 12.66 -28.20
N TYR A 28 12.90 11.95 -27.12
CA TYR A 28 14.07 11.05 -27.10
C TYR A 28 13.82 9.77 -27.90
N VAL A 29 12.54 9.42 -28.08
CA VAL A 29 12.07 8.29 -28.88
C VAL A 29 10.94 8.77 -29.79
N ASP A 30 10.71 8.06 -30.90
CA ASP A 30 9.65 8.39 -31.85
C ASP A 30 8.31 7.71 -31.49
N SER A 31 7.26 8.06 -32.23
CA SER A 31 5.93 7.48 -32.04
C SER A 31 5.82 6.01 -32.44
N ASN A 32 6.78 5.49 -33.22
CA ASN A 32 6.82 4.07 -33.56
C ASN A 32 7.33 3.25 -32.38
N PHE A 33 8.37 3.75 -31.70
CA PHE A 33 8.87 3.17 -30.45
C PHE A 33 7.75 3.05 -29.43
N GLU A 34 6.96 4.11 -29.21
CA GLU A 34 5.84 4.08 -28.27
C GLU A 34 4.81 2.99 -28.61
N LYS A 35 4.41 2.89 -29.89
CA LYS A 35 3.49 1.85 -30.36
C LYS A 35 4.06 0.45 -30.16
N ASP A 36 5.36 0.26 -30.38
CA ASP A 36 6.02 -1.03 -30.20
C ASP A 36 6.12 -1.41 -28.72
N ILE A 37 6.39 -0.45 -27.84
CA ILE A 37 6.34 -0.64 -26.38
C ILE A 37 4.94 -1.06 -25.93
N LEU A 38 3.89 -0.38 -26.39
CA LEU A 38 2.51 -0.74 -26.07
C LEU A 38 2.16 -2.15 -26.57
N ARG A 39 2.58 -2.49 -27.80
CA ARG A 39 2.37 -3.83 -28.37
C ARG A 39 3.11 -4.91 -27.58
N LEU A 40 4.35 -4.64 -27.17
CA LEU A 40 5.13 -5.55 -26.33
C LEU A 40 4.45 -5.76 -24.98
N GLY A 41 3.94 -4.70 -24.35
CA GLY A 41 3.20 -4.81 -23.09
C GLY A 41 2.00 -5.75 -23.15
N VAL A 42 1.28 -5.75 -24.28
CA VAL A 42 0.10 -6.61 -24.50
C VAL A 42 0.49 -8.04 -24.89
N ARG A 43 1.53 -8.22 -25.71
CA ARG A 43 1.88 -9.51 -26.31
C ARG A 43 2.83 -10.35 -25.48
N ASP A 44 3.68 -9.72 -24.68
CA ASP A 44 4.73 -10.42 -23.94
C ASP A 44 4.14 -11.03 -22.64
N PRO A 45 4.13 -12.37 -22.51
CA PRO A 45 3.57 -13.03 -21.33
C PRO A 45 4.34 -12.74 -20.04
N SER A 46 5.61 -12.31 -20.13
CA SER A 46 6.41 -11.91 -18.96
C SER A 46 6.00 -10.56 -18.37
N VAL A 47 5.24 -9.77 -19.13
CA VAL A 47 4.82 -8.40 -18.79
C VAL A 47 3.36 -8.37 -18.35
N ASN A 48 2.51 -9.22 -18.94
CA ASN A 48 1.09 -9.37 -18.60
C ASN A 48 0.34 -8.02 -18.56
N GLY A 49 0.61 -7.14 -19.53
CA GLY A 49 0.00 -5.80 -19.61
C GLY A 49 0.59 -4.75 -18.66
N ASP A 50 1.49 -5.10 -17.74
CA ASP A 50 2.13 -4.15 -16.83
C ASP A 50 3.45 -3.63 -17.41
N LEU A 51 3.42 -2.43 -17.99
CA LEU A 51 4.59 -1.84 -18.62
C LEU A 51 5.76 -1.58 -17.67
N ASP A 52 5.53 -1.54 -16.35
CA ASP A 52 6.65 -1.47 -15.43
C ASP A 52 7.44 -2.79 -15.36
N LEU A 53 6.91 -3.89 -15.89
CA LEU A 53 7.58 -5.19 -15.99
C LEU A 53 8.28 -5.41 -17.33
N LEU A 54 8.27 -4.43 -18.24
CA LEU A 54 8.97 -4.53 -19.52
C LEU A 54 10.47 -4.82 -19.39
N TYR A 55 11.09 -4.46 -18.26
CA TYR A 55 12.49 -4.82 -18.00
C TYR A 55 12.75 -6.35 -18.01
N LYS A 56 11.71 -7.19 -17.91
CA LYS A 56 11.80 -8.65 -17.98
C LYS A 56 11.73 -9.18 -19.41
N SER A 57 11.17 -8.40 -20.32
CA SER A 57 11.03 -8.78 -21.73
C SER A 57 12.39 -8.74 -22.41
N SER A 58 12.84 -9.88 -22.94
CA SER A 58 14.07 -9.92 -23.75
C SER A 58 13.94 -9.02 -24.98
N ALA A 59 12.77 -9.04 -25.63
CA ALA A 59 12.48 -8.20 -26.79
C ALA A 59 12.59 -6.70 -26.47
N PHE A 60 12.11 -6.27 -25.29
CA PHE A 60 12.31 -4.89 -24.83
C PHE A 60 13.78 -4.58 -24.57
N LEU A 61 14.50 -5.45 -23.85
CA LEU A 61 15.91 -5.24 -23.54
C LEU A 61 16.79 -5.23 -24.80
N ASP A 62 16.38 -5.94 -25.85
CA ASP A 62 17.07 -5.98 -27.14
C ASP A 62 17.00 -4.64 -27.91
N LEU A 63 16.08 -3.75 -27.55
CA LEU A 63 16.03 -2.37 -28.05
C LEU A 63 17.19 -1.51 -27.51
N PHE A 64 17.88 -1.97 -26.47
CA PHE A 64 18.96 -1.25 -25.83
C PHE A 64 20.31 -1.94 -26.04
N SER A 65 21.38 -1.14 -26.04
CA SER A 65 22.74 -1.67 -26.16
C SER A 65 23.07 -2.63 -25.01
N PRO A 66 23.94 -3.63 -25.21
CA PRO A 66 24.31 -4.59 -24.17
C PRO A 66 24.80 -3.93 -22.87
N ALA A 67 25.44 -2.76 -22.95
CA ALA A 67 25.91 -2.00 -21.80
C ALA A 67 24.76 -1.34 -20.98
N GLN A 68 23.63 -1.03 -21.61
CA GLN A 68 22.47 -0.39 -20.96
C GLN A 68 21.55 -1.39 -20.27
N ARG A 69 21.43 -2.61 -20.79
CA ARG A 69 20.55 -3.66 -20.25
C ARG A 69 20.68 -3.91 -18.73
N PRO A 70 21.89 -4.14 -18.17
CA PRO A 70 22.03 -4.34 -16.73
C PRO A 70 21.64 -3.10 -15.92
N LEU A 71 21.77 -1.90 -16.49
CA LEU A 71 21.42 -0.64 -15.83
C LEU A 71 19.90 -0.43 -15.79
N ILE A 72 19.19 -0.78 -16.87
CA ILE A 72 17.72 -0.78 -16.92
C ILE A 72 17.18 -1.76 -15.88
N LEU A 73 17.72 -2.98 -15.83
CA LEU A 73 17.33 -3.99 -14.83
C LEU A 73 17.56 -3.48 -13.40
N ALA A 74 18.73 -2.92 -13.11
CA ALA A 74 19.05 -2.39 -11.79
C ALA A 74 18.17 -1.18 -11.40
N GLN A 75 17.86 -0.31 -12.36
CA GLN A 75 17.09 0.90 -12.11
C GLN A 75 15.60 0.61 -11.95
N PHE A 76 15.02 -0.27 -12.76
CA PHE A 76 13.57 -0.46 -12.85
C PHE A 76 13.06 -1.76 -12.22
N GLY A 77 13.97 -2.69 -11.87
CA GLY A 77 13.61 -3.91 -11.17
C GLY A 77 12.76 -3.65 -9.92
N MET A 78 11.76 -4.51 -9.72
CA MET A 78 10.83 -4.49 -8.59
C MET A 78 10.66 -5.89 -8.03
N VAL A 79 10.27 -5.99 -6.75
CA VAL A 79 9.92 -7.27 -6.11
C VAL A 79 8.44 -7.55 -6.35
N GLU A 80 8.12 -8.25 -7.43
CA GLU A 80 6.74 -8.46 -7.93
C GLU A 80 5.78 -9.04 -6.90
N SER A 81 6.24 -10.00 -6.09
CA SER A 81 5.45 -10.60 -5.02
C SER A 81 4.96 -9.60 -3.96
N ASN A 82 5.52 -8.39 -3.97
CA ASN A 82 5.20 -7.31 -3.04
C ASN A 82 4.77 -6.03 -3.77
N THR A 83 4.37 -6.09 -5.04
CA THR A 83 3.82 -4.96 -5.79
C THR A 83 2.35 -5.16 -6.11
N VAL A 84 1.58 -4.07 -6.10
CA VAL A 84 0.19 -4.05 -6.51
C VAL A 84 0.12 -3.95 -8.05
N PRO A 85 -0.70 -4.77 -8.73
CA PRO A 85 -0.92 -4.65 -10.17
C PRO A 85 -1.46 -3.27 -10.56
N PRO A 86 -1.12 -2.75 -11.75
CA PRO A 86 -1.63 -1.45 -12.20
C PRO A 86 -3.15 -1.45 -12.30
N GLY A 87 -3.81 -0.40 -11.82
CA GLY A 87 -5.28 -0.24 -11.90
C GLY A 87 -6.06 -0.75 -10.71
N VAL A 88 -5.45 -1.54 -9.84
CA VAL A 88 -6.13 -2.00 -8.61
C VAL A 88 -6.19 -0.86 -7.58
N ASN A 89 -5.05 -0.18 -7.38
CA ASN A 89 -4.91 0.89 -6.41
C ASN A 89 -3.68 1.73 -6.72
N ASP A 90 -3.79 2.50 -7.80
CA ASP A 90 -2.72 3.37 -8.26
C ASP A 90 -2.57 4.54 -7.27
N LYS A 91 -1.48 4.51 -6.50
CA LYS A 91 -1.18 5.50 -5.47
C LYS A 91 -0.17 6.51 -5.97
N TYR A 92 -0.33 7.76 -5.54
CA TYR A 92 0.62 8.82 -5.83
C TYR A 92 0.91 9.72 -4.63
N CYS A 93 2.04 10.42 -4.68
CA CYS A 93 2.37 11.46 -3.71
C CYS A 93 2.26 12.85 -4.33
N ARG A 94 1.28 13.63 -3.86
CA ARG A 94 1.06 15.02 -4.28
C ARG A 94 2.30 15.91 -4.13
N VAL A 95 3.11 15.71 -3.09
CA VAL A 95 4.31 16.53 -2.85
C VAL A 95 5.43 16.16 -3.84
N CYS A 96 5.57 14.89 -4.21
CA CYS A 96 6.48 14.51 -5.30
C CYS A 96 6.07 15.18 -6.61
N PHE A 97 4.78 15.13 -6.99
CA PHE A 97 4.30 15.81 -8.20
C PHE A 97 4.55 17.31 -8.17
N GLN A 98 4.27 17.98 -7.06
CA GLN A 98 4.59 19.40 -6.91
C GLN A 98 6.09 19.68 -7.06
N ASN A 99 6.95 18.82 -6.51
CA ASN A 99 8.39 18.98 -6.63
C ASN A 99 8.88 18.74 -8.06
N ASP A 100 8.31 17.78 -8.78
CA ASP A 100 8.62 17.53 -10.19
C ASP A 100 8.24 18.76 -11.04
N ILE A 101 7.02 19.29 -10.86
CA ILE A 101 6.55 20.49 -11.56
C ILE A 101 7.43 21.70 -11.26
N ARG A 102 7.79 21.91 -9.97
CA ARG A 102 8.71 22.99 -9.57
C ARG A 102 10.09 22.85 -10.21
N ALA A 103 10.51 21.62 -10.51
CA ALA A 103 11.75 21.33 -11.23
C ALA A 103 11.59 21.37 -12.76
N CYS A 104 10.46 21.89 -13.26
CA CYS A 104 10.10 21.93 -14.68
C CYS A 104 10.04 20.54 -15.33
N LEU A 105 9.60 19.54 -14.57
CA LEU A 105 9.39 18.17 -15.03
C LEU A 105 7.89 17.83 -15.01
N ALA A 106 7.46 16.95 -15.89
CA ALA A 106 6.14 16.34 -15.80
C ALA A 106 6.01 15.57 -14.46
N PRO A 107 4.82 15.48 -13.85
CA PRO A 107 4.60 14.67 -12.66
C PRO A 107 4.94 13.21 -12.95
N THR A 108 5.91 12.67 -12.21
CA THR A 108 6.45 11.34 -12.51
C THR A 108 6.03 10.31 -11.48
N TRP A 109 5.67 9.12 -11.94
CA TRP A 109 5.24 8.03 -11.07
C TRP A 109 6.43 7.38 -10.38
N ARG A 110 6.23 6.87 -9.16
CA ARG A 110 7.30 6.22 -8.38
C ARG A 110 7.01 4.75 -8.13
N LYS A 111 8.05 3.92 -8.18
CA LYS A 111 7.99 2.48 -7.90
C LYS A 111 7.56 2.21 -6.46
N SER A 112 8.09 2.97 -5.49
CA SER A 112 7.78 2.75 -4.07
C SER A 112 6.30 2.91 -3.74
N TRP A 113 5.53 3.64 -4.54
CA TRP A 113 4.08 3.82 -4.34
C TRP A 113 3.29 2.56 -4.71
N ARG A 114 3.83 1.73 -5.60
CA ARG A 114 3.25 0.45 -6.01
C ARG A 114 3.49 -0.68 -5.02
N MET A 115 4.34 -0.48 -4.00
CA MET A 115 4.57 -1.51 -2.99
C MET A 115 3.26 -1.83 -2.26
N ARG A 116 2.97 -3.13 -2.11
CA ARG A 116 1.82 -3.61 -1.35
C ARG A 116 1.91 -3.10 0.09
N GLY A 117 0.82 -2.51 0.57
CA GLY A 117 0.79 -1.83 1.87
C GLY A 117 1.44 -0.43 1.87
N ALA A 118 1.87 0.16 0.74
CA ALA A 118 2.32 1.54 0.75
C ALA A 118 1.19 2.48 1.22
N SER A 119 1.43 3.24 2.28
CA SER A 119 0.49 4.21 2.87
C SER A 119 1.05 5.61 2.85
N VAL A 120 2.33 5.77 3.25
CA VAL A 120 3.03 7.05 3.23
C VAL A 120 4.18 7.04 2.25
N CYS A 121 4.43 8.19 1.63
CA CYS A 121 5.60 8.40 0.81
C CYS A 121 6.85 8.48 1.69
N VAL A 122 7.85 7.65 1.37
CA VAL A 122 9.13 7.56 2.11
C VAL A 122 10.26 8.38 1.48
N LEU A 123 9.99 9.07 0.37
CA LEU A 123 10.97 9.89 -0.36
C LEU A 123 11.15 11.29 0.23
N HIS A 124 10.33 11.65 1.20
CA HIS A 124 10.35 12.95 1.88
C HIS A 124 10.80 12.81 3.34
N ASP A 125 11.53 13.81 3.83
CA ASP A 125 11.92 13.88 5.25
C ASP A 125 10.70 13.96 6.17
N ARG A 126 9.64 14.63 5.71
CA ARG A 126 8.33 14.62 6.36
C ARG A 126 7.42 13.64 5.61
N PRO A 127 6.88 12.60 6.27
CA PRO A 127 6.00 11.66 5.61
C PRO A 127 4.75 12.37 5.08
N VAL A 128 4.29 11.93 3.91
CA VAL A 128 3.09 12.43 3.24
C VAL A 128 2.19 11.24 2.99
N LEU A 129 0.91 11.30 3.37
CA LEU A 129 -0.05 10.26 3.02
C LEU A 129 -0.16 10.17 1.50
N LEU A 130 -0.09 8.96 0.95
CA LEU A 130 -0.34 8.75 -0.47
C LEU A 130 -1.82 9.00 -0.77
N SER A 131 -2.09 9.55 -1.94
CA SER A 131 -3.44 9.64 -2.51
C SER A 131 -3.67 8.45 -3.44
N LYS A 132 -4.93 8.12 -3.69
CA LYS A 132 -5.34 7.11 -4.68
C LYS A 132 -5.85 7.84 -5.93
N LEU A 133 -5.41 7.40 -7.10
CA LEU A 133 -5.95 7.82 -8.39
C LEU A 133 -7.36 7.25 -8.55
N ILE A 134 -8.33 8.11 -8.86
CA ILE A 134 -9.73 7.74 -8.98
C ILE A 134 -10.05 7.35 -10.43
N GLN A 135 -9.63 8.19 -11.38
CA GLN A 135 -9.84 7.99 -12.81
C GLN A 135 -8.51 7.63 -13.45
N ARG A 136 -8.44 6.43 -14.01
CA ARG A 136 -7.25 5.99 -14.72
C ARG A 136 -7.35 6.39 -16.19
N PRO A 137 -6.41 7.20 -16.72
CA PRO A 137 -6.38 7.50 -18.14
C PRO A 137 -5.98 6.25 -18.94
N ASN A 138 -6.48 6.16 -20.17
CA ASN A 138 -6.05 5.13 -21.13
C ASN A 138 -4.60 5.36 -21.59
N ASP A 139 -4.17 6.62 -21.62
CA ASP A 139 -2.80 7.01 -21.96
C ASP A 139 -1.91 7.01 -20.71
N LEU A 140 -0.76 6.35 -20.81
CA LEU A 140 0.28 6.29 -19.78
C LEU A 140 0.91 7.66 -19.51
N GLY A 141 0.94 8.51 -20.53
CA GLY A 141 1.41 9.88 -20.48
C GLY A 141 0.73 10.72 -19.42
N ASP A 142 -0.56 10.48 -19.27
CA ASP A 142 -1.44 11.37 -18.54
C ASP A 142 -1.64 10.97 -17.07
N TRP A 143 -1.11 9.83 -16.61
CA TRP A 143 -1.38 9.36 -15.25
C TRP A 143 -0.90 10.35 -14.17
N GLY A 144 0.29 10.90 -14.35
CA GLY A 144 0.84 11.89 -13.43
C GLY A 144 0.04 13.19 -13.42
N TRP A 145 -0.36 13.66 -14.59
CA TRP A 145 -1.16 14.87 -14.74
C TRP A 145 -2.58 14.69 -14.21
N GLN A 146 -3.23 13.57 -14.50
CA GLN A 146 -4.53 13.21 -13.98
C GLN A 146 -4.53 13.15 -12.45
N GLY A 147 -3.54 12.48 -11.85
CA GLY A 147 -3.40 12.45 -10.39
C GLY A 147 -3.18 13.84 -9.79
N PHE A 148 -2.41 14.70 -10.47
CA PHE A 148 -2.23 16.08 -10.03
C PHE A 148 -3.51 16.91 -10.15
N GLN A 149 -4.26 16.75 -11.25
CA GLN A 149 -5.56 17.41 -11.46
C GLN A 149 -6.57 16.98 -10.39
N GLU A 150 -6.73 15.67 -10.16
CA GLU A 150 -7.61 15.15 -9.10
C GLU A 150 -7.27 15.71 -7.72
N TYR A 151 -5.96 15.86 -7.43
CA TYR A 151 -5.54 16.50 -6.20
C TYR A 151 -6.01 17.95 -6.11
N LEU A 152 -5.84 18.76 -7.17
CA LEU A 152 -6.28 20.15 -7.20
C LEU A 152 -7.80 20.30 -7.07
N ASP A 153 -8.56 19.40 -7.71
CA ASP A 153 -10.03 19.42 -7.67
C ASP A 153 -10.60 18.91 -6.34
N SER A 154 -9.83 18.12 -5.60
CA SER A 154 -10.24 17.60 -4.29
C SER A 154 -10.29 18.70 -3.20
N PRO A 155 -10.94 18.46 -2.05
CA PRO A 155 -10.85 19.36 -0.90
C PRO A 155 -9.49 19.27 -0.18
N LEU A 156 -8.64 18.29 -0.48
CA LEU A 156 -7.38 18.05 0.24
C LEU A 156 -6.41 19.25 0.24
N PRO A 157 -6.21 20.01 -0.86
CA PRO A 157 -5.36 21.21 -0.85
C PRO A 157 -5.82 22.28 0.15
N ARG A 158 -7.08 22.24 0.58
CA ARG A 158 -7.69 23.22 1.50
C ARG A 158 -7.71 22.76 2.95
N LEU A 159 -7.69 21.44 3.19
CA LEU A 159 -7.85 20.85 4.53
C LEU A 159 -6.52 20.71 5.29
N ASP A 160 -5.40 20.57 4.57
CA ASP A 160 -4.04 20.39 5.11
C ASP A 160 -3.85 19.22 6.11
N VAL A 161 -4.88 18.43 6.38
CA VAL A 161 -4.86 17.25 7.24
C VAL A 161 -5.34 16.01 6.49
N ASP A 162 -4.70 14.87 6.78
CA ASP A 162 -4.91 13.62 6.07
C ASP A 162 -5.86 12.67 6.83
N PHE A 163 -6.13 12.93 8.11
CA PHE A 163 -6.97 12.12 8.99
C PHE A 163 -8.12 12.93 9.60
N ALA A 164 -9.19 12.23 10.04
CA ALA A 164 -10.24 12.86 10.83
C ALA A 164 -9.74 13.12 12.25
N LEU A 165 -9.45 14.39 12.56
CA LEU A 165 -8.89 14.80 13.86
C LEU A 165 -9.99 15.33 14.79
N ARG A 166 -9.78 15.21 16.10
CA ARG A 166 -10.56 15.97 17.10
C ARG A 166 -10.30 17.47 16.92
N ARG A 167 -11.24 18.30 17.39
CA ARG A 167 -11.14 19.76 17.28
C ARG A 167 -9.81 20.24 17.89
N ALA A 168 -9.02 20.93 17.07
CA ALA A 168 -7.77 21.56 17.44
C ALA A 168 -7.66 22.91 16.72
N SER A 169 -6.76 23.78 17.18
CA SER A 169 -6.35 24.93 16.38
C SER A 169 -5.72 24.45 15.05
N PRO A 170 -5.70 25.25 13.98
CA PRO A 170 -5.11 24.85 12.70
C PRO A 170 -3.66 24.34 12.84
N GLN A 171 -2.84 25.04 13.63
CA GLN A 171 -1.46 24.61 13.92
C GLN A 171 -1.40 23.29 14.71
N GLY A 172 -2.31 23.12 15.69
CA GLY A 172 -2.44 21.88 16.44
C GLY A 172 -2.85 20.69 15.56
N ALA A 173 -3.78 20.92 14.62
CA ALA A 173 -4.24 19.92 13.66
C ALA A 173 -3.10 19.46 12.74
N LEU A 174 -2.31 20.39 12.20
CA LEU A 174 -1.12 20.11 11.40
C LEU A 174 -0.07 19.29 12.18
N ALA A 175 0.22 19.70 13.42
CA ALA A 175 1.18 19.01 14.28
C ALA A 175 0.71 17.58 14.61
N ASN A 176 -0.57 17.41 14.89
CA ASN A 176 -1.19 16.12 15.18
C ASN A 176 -1.20 15.21 13.94
N ASN A 177 -1.56 15.73 12.77
CA ASN A 177 -1.48 15.00 11.51
C ASN A 177 -0.06 14.49 11.27
N ARG A 178 0.96 15.34 11.46
CA ARG A 178 2.36 14.96 11.32
C ARG A 178 2.78 13.84 12.28
N LYS A 179 2.33 13.89 13.55
CA LYS A 179 2.61 12.83 14.54
C LYS A 179 2.06 11.48 14.05
N LEU A 180 0.81 11.45 13.58
CA LEU A 180 0.19 10.23 13.04
C LEU A 180 0.95 9.69 11.82
N LEU A 181 1.34 10.55 10.87
CA LEU A 181 2.10 10.13 9.69
C LEU A 181 3.49 9.60 10.05
N LEU A 182 4.16 10.15 11.07
CA LEU A 182 5.44 9.66 11.56
C LEU A 182 5.32 8.26 12.19
N LEU A 183 4.26 8.01 12.98
CA LEU A 183 3.95 6.67 13.50
C LEU A 183 3.73 5.70 12.35
N THR A 184 2.91 6.06 11.36
CA THR A 184 2.68 5.24 10.17
C THR A 184 3.97 4.94 9.41
N GLN A 185 4.81 5.95 9.17
CA GLN A 185 6.09 5.77 8.47
C GLN A 185 7.02 4.81 9.22
N ARG A 186 7.08 4.93 10.55
CA ARG A 186 7.90 4.06 11.39
C ARG A 186 7.47 2.60 11.26
N VAL A 187 6.16 2.34 11.37
CA VAL A 187 5.65 0.97 11.23
C VAL A 187 5.76 0.46 9.79
N GLN A 188 5.48 1.28 8.77
CA GLN A 188 5.63 0.89 7.37
C GLN A 188 7.07 0.45 7.06
N ARG A 189 8.08 1.22 7.51
CA ARG A 189 9.50 0.85 7.33
C ARG A 189 9.87 -0.43 8.07
N TRP A 190 9.37 -0.59 9.30
CA TRP A 190 9.58 -1.82 10.08
C TRP A 190 8.95 -3.03 9.38
N TYR A 191 7.70 -2.90 8.96
CA TYR A 191 6.94 -3.93 8.26
C TYR A 191 7.62 -4.34 6.95
N GLN A 192 8.04 -3.38 6.13
CA GLN A 192 8.75 -3.66 4.87
C GLN A 192 10.06 -4.39 5.12
N ARG A 193 10.82 -4.03 6.18
CA ARG A 193 12.04 -4.77 6.56
C ARG A 193 11.71 -6.19 6.99
N ALA A 194 10.66 -6.39 7.79
CA ALA A 194 10.23 -7.71 8.24
C ALA A 194 9.81 -8.60 7.05
N LEU A 195 9.21 -8.03 6.00
CA LEU A 195 8.86 -8.78 4.78
C LEU A 195 10.07 -9.17 3.92
N CYS A 196 11.16 -8.40 3.95
CA CYS A 196 12.35 -8.65 3.14
C CYS A 196 13.36 -9.59 3.81
N GLN A 197 13.17 -9.98 5.06
CA GLN A 197 14.06 -10.89 5.77
C GLN A 197 13.85 -12.33 5.27
N LYS A 198 14.94 -12.99 4.86
CA LYS A 198 14.91 -14.40 4.46
C LYS A 198 14.73 -15.28 5.70
N ALA A 199 13.96 -16.37 5.56
CA ALA A 199 13.87 -17.40 6.58
C ALA A 199 15.29 -17.87 6.98
N GLY A 200 15.61 -17.80 8.27
CA GLY A 200 16.93 -18.20 8.82
C GLY A 200 17.88 -17.06 9.22
N GLN A 201 17.54 -15.78 9.01
CA GLN A 201 18.23 -14.67 9.67
C GLN A 201 17.52 -14.31 10.97
N GLU A 202 18.15 -14.65 12.11
CA GLU A 202 17.64 -14.33 13.44
C GLU A 202 17.53 -12.81 13.63
N VAL A 203 16.29 -12.32 13.63
CA VAL A 203 15.90 -11.28 14.56
C VAL A 203 15.16 -11.99 15.68
N ALA A 204 15.43 -11.57 16.91
CA ALA A 204 14.95 -12.12 18.18
C ALA A 204 13.41 -12.21 18.38
N THR A 205 12.61 -12.14 17.31
CA THR A 205 11.15 -12.12 17.35
C THR A 205 10.43 -13.16 16.48
N GLY A 206 11.13 -14.05 15.77
CA GLY A 206 10.50 -15.21 15.10
C GLY A 206 9.35 -14.86 14.14
N GLN A 207 9.48 -13.78 13.37
CA GLN A 207 8.36 -13.26 12.56
C GLN A 207 8.41 -13.78 11.13
N ALA A 208 7.34 -14.46 10.73
CA ALA A 208 7.13 -14.89 9.37
C ALA A 208 6.37 -13.81 8.59
N GLY A 209 6.98 -13.26 7.56
CA GLY A 209 6.44 -12.13 6.78
C GLY A 209 5.01 -12.35 6.26
N ARG A 210 4.61 -13.59 5.95
CA ARG A 210 3.24 -13.90 5.50
C ARG A 210 2.21 -13.80 6.61
N GLY A 211 2.57 -14.07 7.87
CA GLY A 211 1.69 -13.84 9.02
C GLY A 211 1.36 -12.36 9.20
N LEU A 212 2.35 -11.47 9.04
CA LEU A 212 2.13 -10.01 9.07
C LEU A 212 1.25 -9.54 7.90
N GLN A 213 1.44 -10.07 6.70
CA GLN A 213 0.54 -9.82 5.57
C GLN A 213 -0.87 -10.33 5.84
N PHE A 214 -1.01 -11.49 6.46
CA PHE A 214 -2.31 -12.04 6.85
C PHE A 214 -3.05 -11.09 7.80
N LEU A 215 -2.39 -10.64 8.88
CA LEU A 215 -2.99 -9.70 9.84
C LEU A 215 -3.39 -8.36 9.18
N MET A 216 -2.53 -7.83 8.31
CA MET A 216 -2.86 -6.61 7.56
C MET A 216 -4.13 -6.82 6.72
N GLY A 217 -4.20 -7.92 5.96
CA GLY A 217 -5.37 -8.23 5.14
C GLY A 217 -6.63 -8.50 5.95
N LEU A 218 -6.51 -9.20 7.08
CA LEU A 218 -7.60 -9.40 8.05
C LEU A 218 -8.20 -8.06 8.48
N TRP A 219 -7.36 -7.13 8.94
CA TRP A 219 -7.84 -5.81 9.40
C TRP A 219 -8.29 -4.89 8.27
N LEU A 220 -7.91 -5.19 7.02
CA LEU A 220 -8.32 -4.48 5.80
C LEU A 220 -9.36 -5.24 4.97
N HIS A 221 -10.03 -6.26 5.52
CA HIS A 221 -10.95 -7.03 4.71
C HIS A 221 -12.15 -6.17 4.26
N GLN A 222 -12.60 -6.43 3.03
CA GLN A 222 -13.79 -5.78 2.49
C GLN A 222 -15.06 -6.43 3.04
N PRO A 223 -16.17 -5.67 3.15
CA PRO A 223 -17.46 -6.23 3.52
C PRO A 223 -18.06 -6.94 2.29
N VAL A 224 -17.51 -8.10 1.92
CA VAL A 224 -17.94 -8.88 0.76
C VAL A 224 -19.20 -9.70 1.06
N PHE A 225 -19.49 -9.94 2.34
CA PHE A 225 -20.65 -10.74 2.75
C PHE A 225 -21.71 -9.84 3.37
N LYS A 226 -23.00 -10.09 3.04
CA LYS A 226 -24.17 -9.42 3.65
C LYS A 226 -24.20 -9.46 5.19
N HIS A 227 -23.33 -10.24 5.83
CA HIS A 227 -23.24 -10.44 7.27
C HIS A 227 -21.86 -10.16 7.86
N LEU A 228 -20.91 -9.57 7.11
CA LEU A 228 -19.59 -9.23 7.64
C LEU A 228 -19.34 -7.73 7.63
N SER A 229 -19.08 -7.19 8.83
CA SER A 229 -18.63 -5.81 8.99
C SER A 229 -17.23 -5.67 8.39
N PRO A 230 -16.90 -4.56 7.71
CA PRO A 230 -15.57 -4.36 7.13
C PRO A 230 -14.48 -4.45 8.21
N GLY A 231 -13.25 -4.71 7.79
CA GLY A 231 -12.11 -4.80 8.71
C GLY A 231 -11.96 -3.54 9.56
N ILE A 232 -11.50 -3.68 10.80
CA ILE A 232 -11.41 -2.57 11.76
C ILE A 232 -10.69 -1.37 11.15
N ALA A 233 -9.59 -1.60 10.41
CA ALA A 233 -8.81 -0.52 9.83
C ALA A 233 -9.56 0.21 8.70
N ARG A 234 -10.45 -0.49 7.98
CA ARG A 234 -11.40 0.16 7.07
C ARG A 234 -12.46 0.91 7.83
N ALA A 235 -13.11 0.28 8.80
CA ALA A 235 -14.23 0.86 9.53
C ALA A 235 -13.86 2.12 10.34
N TYR A 236 -12.60 2.27 10.76
CA TYR A 236 -12.20 3.23 11.79
C TYR A 236 -12.59 4.69 11.55
N PHE A 237 -12.51 5.17 10.30
CA PHE A 237 -12.89 6.55 9.94
C PHE A 237 -14.22 6.64 9.17
N HIS A 238 -14.95 5.54 9.01
CA HIS A 238 -16.23 5.52 8.30
C HIS A 238 -17.39 5.53 9.30
N ALA A 239 -18.21 6.57 9.24
CA ALA A 239 -19.40 6.74 10.10
C ALA A 239 -20.57 5.81 9.72
N SER A 240 -20.52 5.17 8.55
CA SER A 240 -21.61 4.33 8.03
C SER A 240 -21.09 3.22 7.13
N THR A 241 -21.53 1.99 7.38
CA THR A 241 -21.31 0.81 6.53
C THR A 241 -22.19 0.81 5.27
N PHE A 242 -23.12 1.77 5.11
CA PHE A 242 -24.11 1.80 4.02
C PHE A 242 -23.58 2.21 2.64
N GLY A 243 -22.29 2.49 2.50
CA GLY A 243 -21.69 2.96 1.24
C GLY A 243 -20.84 1.93 0.50
N TYR A 244 -20.66 0.72 1.03
CA TYR A 244 -19.90 -0.29 0.31
C TYR A 244 -20.78 -0.88 -0.80
N PRO A 245 -20.42 -0.75 -2.09
CA PRO A 245 -21.12 -1.46 -3.14
C PRO A 245 -21.06 -2.95 -2.80
N ALA A 246 -22.24 -3.57 -2.66
CA ALA A 246 -22.34 -5.02 -2.59
C ALA A 246 -21.72 -5.56 -3.88
N SER A 247 -20.49 -6.04 -3.80
CA SER A 247 -19.85 -6.65 -4.95
C SER A 247 -20.35 -8.09 -4.99
N ASP A 248 -21.06 -8.46 -6.05
CA ASP A 248 -21.36 -9.87 -6.39
C ASP A 248 -20.10 -10.63 -6.83
N VAL A 249 -18.91 -10.10 -6.54
CA VAL A 249 -17.65 -10.70 -6.94
C VAL A 249 -17.38 -11.91 -6.07
N ASP A 250 -17.10 -12.99 -6.77
CA ASP A 250 -16.91 -14.37 -6.36
C ASP A 250 -16.38 -14.59 -4.93
N GLN A 251 -16.92 -15.62 -4.27
CA GLN A 251 -16.73 -15.99 -2.86
C GLN A 251 -15.28 -16.35 -2.48
N SER A 252 -14.36 -16.28 -3.45
CA SER A 252 -12.93 -16.59 -3.40
C SER A 252 -12.03 -15.41 -2.99
N LEU A 253 -12.57 -14.18 -2.92
CA LEU A 253 -11.77 -12.95 -2.67
C LEU A 253 -11.46 -12.63 -1.19
N THR A 254 -11.56 -13.59 -0.26
CA THR A 254 -11.16 -13.36 1.15
C THR A 254 -9.64 -13.28 1.35
N SER A 255 -8.85 -13.48 0.30
CA SER A 255 -7.39 -13.46 0.40
C SER A 255 -6.89 -12.14 1.03
N PRO A 256 -6.09 -12.21 2.10
CA PRO A 256 -5.44 -11.06 2.73
C PRO A 256 -4.76 -10.12 1.73
N GLN A 257 -4.25 -10.67 0.62
CA GLN A 257 -3.57 -9.89 -0.42
C GLN A 257 -4.52 -8.91 -1.13
N VAL A 258 -5.70 -9.38 -1.56
CA VAL A 258 -6.71 -8.54 -2.22
C VAL A 258 -7.19 -7.41 -1.30
N SER A 259 -7.34 -7.75 -0.02
CA SER A 259 -7.74 -6.80 1.02
C SER A 259 -6.73 -5.66 1.18
N ILE A 260 -5.43 -5.97 1.13
CA ILE A 260 -4.36 -4.95 1.16
C ILE A 260 -4.31 -4.16 -0.16
N ASP A 261 -4.40 -4.86 -1.29
CA ASP A 261 -4.25 -4.26 -2.61
C ASP A 261 -5.32 -3.20 -2.86
N THR A 262 -6.56 -3.43 -2.43
CA THR A 262 -7.68 -2.51 -2.65
C THR A 262 -7.84 -1.42 -1.58
N ALA A 263 -7.13 -1.51 -0.46
CA ALA A 263 -7.29 -0.59 0.67
C ALA A 263 -6.73 0.81 0.37
N SER A 264 -7.44 1.86 0.81
CA SER A 264 -6.93 3.22 0.64
C SER A 264 -5.67 3.44 1.51
N PRO A 265 -4.76 4.35 1.14
CA PRO A 265 -3.58 4.66 1.96
C PRO A 265 -3.92 5.04 3.40
N ARG A 266 -5.07 5.69 3.64
CA ARG A 266 -5.57 6.02 4.98
C ARG A 266 -5.95 4.77 5.78
N GLU A 267 -6.67 3.83 5.17
CA GLU A 267 -7.04 2.56 5.81
C GLU A 267 -5.78 1.75 6.16
N ILE A 268 -4.83 1.69 5.24
CA ILE A 268 -3.53 1.02 5.47
C ILE A 268 -2.77 1.68 6.62
N ALA A 269 -2.85 3.01 6.78
CA ALA A 269 -2.25 3.70 7.92
C ALA A 269 -2.82 3.21 9.27
N VAL A 270 -4.14 3.01 9.34
CA VAL A 270 -4.80 2.47 10.54
C VAL A 270 -4.37 1.03 10.80
N ALA A 271 -4.29 0.20 9.76
CA ALA A 271 -3.78 -1.17 9.88
C ALA A 271 -2.33 -1.18 10.38
N TYR A 272 -1.49 -0.25 9.91
CA TYR A 272 -0.15 -0.07 10.45
C TYR A 272 -0.15 0.33 11.91
N TRP A 273 -1.08 1.16 12.38
CA TRP A 273 -1.16 1.45 13.81
C TRP A 273 -1.50 0.19 14.64
N LEU A 274 -2.41 -0.65 14.15
CA LEU A 274 -2.75 -1.94 14.79
C LEU A 274 -1.54 -2.88 14.83
N ILE A 275 -0.81 -3.02 13.71
CA ILE A 275 0.44 -3.78 13.64
C ILE A 275 1.45 -3.21 14.63
N GLY A 276 1.62 -1.90 14.64
CA GLY A 276 2.61 -1.22 15.48
C GLY A 276 2.37 -1.49 16.97
N ILE A 277 1.12 -1.46 17.41
CA ILE A 277 0.74 -1.74 18.80
C ILE A 277 0.89 -3.23 19.12
N ALA A 278 0.46 -4.11 18.22
CA ALA A 278 0.53 -5.55 18.42
C ALA A 278 1.98 -6.06 18.59
N TYR A 279 2.93 -5.42 17.90
CA TYR A 279 4.35 -5.81 17.88
C TYR A 279 5.28 -4.83 18.60
N GLY A 280 4.73 -3.88 19.38
CA GLY A 280 5.52 -2.97 20.21
C GLY A 280 6.36 -1.93 19.46
N VAL A 281 6.08 -1.71 18.17
CA VAL A 281 6.68 -0.62 17.36
C VAL A 281 6.01 0.72 17.69
N ILE A 282 4.79 0.69 18.22
CA ILE A 282 4.07 1.82 18.80
C ILE A 282 3.85 1.50 20.29
N THR A 283 4.29 2.40 21.16
CA THR A 283 4.12 2.22 22.61
C THR A 283 2.66 2.46 23.02
N GLN A 284 2.31 2.07 24.25
CA GLN A 284 0.97 2.30 24.76
C GLN A 284 0.65 3.80 24.87
N GLU A 285 1.63 4.64 25.23
CA GLU A 285 1.49 6.10 25.29
C GLU A 285 1.22 6.70 23.91
N GLU A 286 1.91 6.20 22.88
CA GLU A 286 1.67 6.59 21.49
C GLU A 286 0.30 6.10 21.00
N GLY A 287 -0.16 4.91 21.44
CA GLY A 287 -1.53 4.44 21.21
C GLY A 287 -2.58 5.35 21.86
N ASN A 288 -2.34 5.78 23.10
CA ASN A 288 -3.19 6.77 23.78
C ASN A 288 -3.20 8.12 23.04
N LEU A 289 -2.04 8.53 22.51
CA LEU A 289 -1.92 9.73 21.68
C LEU A 289 -2.77 9.61 20.41
N ILE A 290 -2.83 8.45 19.76
CA ILE A 290 -3.74 8.22 18.61
C ILE A 290 -5.17 8.53 19.04
N ASN A 291 -5.65 7.96 20.15
CA ASN A 291 -7.01 8.21 20.67
C ASN A 291 -7.30 9.68 21.01
N GLN A 292 -6.31 10.40 21.53
CA GLN A 292 -6.42 11.83 21.83
C GLN A 292 -6.52 12.68 20.56
N ILE A 293 -5.84 12.26 19.49
CA ILE A 293 -5.76 13.00 18.24
C ILE A 293 -6.96 12.71 17.32
N THR A 294 -7.32 11.43 17.15
CA THR A 294 -8.29 11.01 16.14
C THR A 294 -9.72 11.16 16.64
N ARG A 295 -10.61 11.50 15.71
CA ARG A 295 -12.04 11.43 15.91
C ARG A 295 -12.54 10.14 15.26
N SER A 296 -12.85 9.15 16.09
CA SER A 296 -13.58 7.95 15.70
C SER A 296 -14.99 8.04 16.27
N GLU A 297 -16.00 7.78 15.44
CA GLU A 297 -17.41 7.76 15.87
C GLU A 297 -17.87 6.37 16.32
N VAL A 298 -17.05 5.34 16.06
CA VAL A 298 -17.43 3.93 16.20
C VAL A 298 -16.85 3.32 17.47
N ALA A 299 -15.57 3.56 17.77
CA ALA A 299 -14.89 3.00 18.93
C ALA A 299 -13.54 3.69 19.21
N GLU A 300 -13.09 3.59 20.47
CA GLU A 300 -11.70 3.89 20.82
C GLU A 300 -10.73 2.95 20.09
N PHE A 301 -9.60 3.50 19.69
CA PHE A 301 -8.52 2.74 19.09
C PHE A 301 -7.86 1.83 20.14
N PRO A 302 -7.60 0.55 19.83
CA PRO A 302 -6.85 -0.34 20.71
C PRO A 302 -5.45 0.23 21.04
N THR A 303 -5.01 0.12 22.29
CA THR A 303 -3.70 0.62 22.76
C THR A 303 -2.78 -0.48 23.27
N THR A 304 -3.27 -1.71 23.35
CA THR A 304 -2.50 -2.90 23.75
C THR A 304 -2.76 -4.06 22.81
N ARG A 305 -1.84 -5.02 22.74
CA ARG A 305 -1.98 -6.24 21.92
C ARG A 305 -3.26 -7.02 22.26
N LEU A 306 -3.63 -7.10 23.53
CA LEU A 306 -4.87 -7.76 23.97
C LEU A 306 -6.11 -7.01 23.48
N GLN A 307 -6.10 -5.67 23.52
CA GLN A 307 -7.20 -4.87 22.96
C GLN A 307 -7.29 -5.01 21.44
N VAL A 308 -6.17 -5.12 20.72
CA VAL A 308 -6.16 -5.39 19.27
C VAL A 308 -6.82 -6.74 18.97
N ALA A 309 -6.46 -7.79 19.69
CA ALA A 309 -7.10 -9.11 19.55
C ALA A 309 -8.60 -9.03 19.88
N SER A 310 -8.97 -8.40 20.99
CA SER A 310 -10.36 -8.25 21.41
C SER A 310 -11.20 -7.49 20.37
N ALA A 311 -10.69 -6.35 19.88
CA ALA A 311 -11.33 -5.59 18.82
C ALA A 311 -11.49 -6.46 17.55
N THR A 312 -10.45 -7.21 17.17
CA THR A 312 -10.50 -8.12 16.02
C THR A 312 -11.64 -9.12 16.19
N THR A 313 -11.69 -9.83 17.32
CA THR A 313 -12.74 -10.83 17.56
C THR A 313 -14.16 -10.23 17.58
N ARG A 314 -14.34 -8.99 18.05
CA ARG A 314 -15.65 -8.32 18.07
C ARG A 314 -16.11 -7.85 16.69
N ASN A 315 -15.18 -7.59 15.78
CA ASN A 315 -15.50 -7.08 14.44
C ASN A 315 -16.08 -8.17 13.51
N TYR A 316 -15.87 -9.45 13.85
CA TYR A 316 -16.34 -10.58 13.08
C TYR A 316 -17.47 -11.30 13.80
N LEU A 317 -18.47 -11.77 13.05
CA LEU A 317 -19.36 -12.84 13.52
C LEU A 317 -18.55 -14.14 13.68
N GLU A 318 -18.97 -15.02 14.58
CA GLU A 318 -18.24 -16.26 14.90
C GLU A 318 -17.91 -17.10 13.65
N ALA A 319 -18.87 -17.26 12.73
CA ALA A 319 -18.68 -17.99 11.49
C ALA A 319 -17.62 -17.37 10.57
N GLY A 320 -17.58 -16.03 10.50
CA GLY A 320 -16.57 -15.32 9.70
C GLY A 320 -15.17 -15.42 10.31
N LEU A 321 -15.07 -15.31 11.63
CA LEU A 321 -13.80 -15.47 12.34
C LEU A 321 -13.28 -16.92 12.24
N ALA A 322 -14.17 -17.92 12.30
CA ALA A 322 -13.82 -19.32 12.09
C ALA A 322 -13.30 -19.58 10.67
N ARG A 323 -13.90 -18.96 9.66
CA ARG A 323 -13.39 -19.00 8.27
C ARG A 323 -12.00 -18.39 8.16
N MET A 324 -11.76 -17.22 8.75
CA MET A 324 -10.42 -16.60 8.73
C MET A 324 -9.38 -17.45 9.48
N LEU A 325 -9.78 -18.12 10.55
CA LEU A 325 -8.93 -19.07 11.27
C LEU A 325 -8.56 -20.28 10.39
N MET A 326 -9.52 -20.86 9.67
CA MET A 326 -9.25 -21.95 8.73
C MET A 326 -8.32 -21.48 7.60
N GLU A 327 -8.61 -20.33 6.98
CA GLU A 327 -7.76 -19.76 5.92
C GLU A 327 -6.34 -19.49 6.42
N ALA A 328 -6.17 -19.01 7.65
CA ALA A 328 -4.86 -18.84 8.27
C ALA A 328 -4.14 -20.19 8.44
N SER A 329 -4.82 -21.24 8.90
CA SER A 329 -4.23 -22.57 9.10
C SER A 329 -3.85 -23.29 7.81
N GLU A 330 -4.57 -23.03 6.71
CA GLU A 330 -4.31 -23.65 5.40
C GLU A 330 -3.25 -22.89 4.60
N SER A 331 -3.19 -21.57 4.73
CA SER A 331 -2.33 -20.73 3.89
C SER A 331 -0.95 -20.43 4.47
N LEU A 332 -0.78 -20.56 5.79
CA LEU A 332 0.45 -20.24 6.52
C LEU A 332 1.19 -21.51 6.98
N THR A 333 2.52 -21.44 7.06
CA THR A 333 3.27 -22.49 7.75
C THR A 333 2.99 -22.48 9.26
N PRO A 334 3.22 -23.59 9.99
CA PRO A 334 2.95 -23.66 11.44
C PRO A 334 3.60 -22.52 12.23
N GLU A 335 4.82 -22.13 11.89
CA GLU A 335 5.55 -21.04 12.53
C GLU A 335 4.89 -19.67 12.26
N GLU A 336 4.45 -19.41 11.02
CA GLU A 336 3.75 -18.15 10.70
C GLU A 336 2.39 -18.09 11.39
N PHE A 337 1.66 -19.21 11.41
CA PHE A 337 0.39 -19.30 12.11
C PHE A 337 0.57 -19.09 13.62
N GLN A 338 1.56 -19.73 14.24
CA GLN A 338 1.86 -19.55 15.66
C GLN A 338 2.14 -18.09 16.00
N SER A 339 2.87 -17.38 15.13
CA SER A 339 3.21 -15.96 15.31
C SER A 339 1.98 -15.03 15.36
N ILE A 340 0.86 -15.45 14.76
CA ILE A 340 -0.38 -14.66 14.69
C ILE A 340 -1.55 -15.24 15.50
N SER A 341 -1.43 -16.47 16.00
CA SER A 341 -2.50 -17.20 16.70
C SER A 341 -3.09 -16.46 17.90
N TRP A 342 -2.31 -15.56 18.51
CA TRP A 342 -2.73 -14.67 19.59
C TRP A 342 -3.97 -13.82 19.24
N VAL A 343 -4.22 -13.54 17.95
CA VAL A 343 -5.40 -12.79 17.51
C VAL A 343 -6.70 -13.62 17.62
N PHE A 344 -6.58 -14.95 17.61
CA PHE A 344 -7.69 -15.91 17.60
C PHE A 344 -7.93 -16.59 18.96
N VAL A 345 -7.27 -16.13 20.04
CA VAL A 345 -7.26 -16.80 21.37
C VAL A 345 -8.65 -17.16 21.90
N ARG A 346 -9.68 -16.33 21.64
CA ARG A 346 -11.06 -16.64 22.06
C ARG A 346 -11.63 -17.88 21.38
N GLN A 347 -11.38 -18.07 20.08
CA GLN A 347 -11.86 -19.24 19.35
C GLN A 347 -11.06 -20.50 19.65
N LEU A 348 -9.74 -20.35 19.82
CA LEU A 348 -8.88 -21.47 20.20
C LEU A 348 -9.29 -22.01 21.57
N ARG A 349 -9.52 -21.14 22.56
CA ARG A 349 -10.00 -21.55 23.89
C ARG A 349 -11.42 -22.13 23.91
N ALA A 350 -12.28 -21.74 22.96
CA ALA A 350 -13.64 -22.27 22.87
C ALA A 350 -13.68 -23.72 22.34
N LYS A 351 -12.67 -24.16 21.58
CA LYS A 351 -12.52 -25.55 21.13
C LYS A 351 -11.96 -26.48 22.21
N ASP A 352 -11.25 -25.92 23.19
CA ASP A 352 -10.63 -26.65 24.30
C ASP A 352 -11.52 -26.69 25.57
N ALA A 353 -12.75 -26.18 25.49
CA ALA A 353 -13.73 -26.25 26.57
C ALA A 353 -14.51 -27.59 26.48
N PRO A 354 -14.62 -28.35 27.58
CA PRO A 354 -15.23 -29.69 27.60
C PRO A 354 -16.73 -29.72 27.28
#